data_AF-A0A7C0UKH9-F1
#
_entry.id   AF-A0A7C0UKH9-F1
#
_cell.length_a   1.000
_cell.length_b   1.000
_cell.length_c   1.000
_cell.angle_alpha   90.00
_cell.angle_beta   90.00
_cell.angle_gamma   90.00
#
_symmetry.space_group_name_H-M   'P 1'
#
loop_
_entity.id
_entity.type
_entity.pdbx_description
1 polymer ?
#
loop_
_entity_poly.entity_id
_entity_poly.type
_entity_poly.pdbx_seq_one_letter_code
_entity_poly.pdbx_strand_id
1 'polypeptide(L)'
;VVLAAMDCDSTVRAAVNIKYRPETIDAVEKAGEFSVSSFNREDEPGQSSTMEWGTREAIRVHGSVPDIVYDRGGVGKEPMIRILGTNPAEVLFKLKKIIDWV
;
A
#
# COMPACT_ATOMS: atom_id res chain seq x y z
N VAL A 1 7.72 -4.85 1.25
CA VAL A 1 6.55 -4.56 0.39
C VAL A 1 6.29 -5.69 -0.58
N VAL A 2 6.91 -5.76 -1.77
CA VAL A 2 6.58 -6.84 -2.75
C VAL A 2 6.82 -8.23 -2.17
N LEU A 3 7.98 -8.51 -1.58
CA LEU A 3 8.25 -9.82 -0.95
C LEU A 3 7.26 -10.15 0.18
N ALA A 4 6.97 -9.17 1.04
CA ALA A 4 5.99 -9.34 2.12
C ALA A 4 4.56 -9.58 1.62
N ALA A 5 4.18 -8.97 0.48
CA ALA A 5 2.91 -9.24 -0.19
C ALA A 5 2.92 -10.63 -0.86
N MET A 6 4.03 -11.02 -1.50
CA MET A 6 4.22 -12.34 -2.11
C MET A 6 4.10 -13.49 -1.10
N ASP A 7 4.56 -13.29 0.13
CA ASP A 7 4.43 -14.27 1.21
C ASP A 7 2.94 -14.56 1.54
N CYS A 8 2.05 -13.59 1.32
CA CYS A 8 0.60 -13.74 1.56
C CYS A 8 -0.15 -14.14 0.28
N ASP A 9 0.24 -13.57 -0.87
CA ASP A 9 -0.28 -13.90 -2.19
C ASP A 9 0.85 -13.87 -3.22
N SER A 10 1.28 -15.07 -3.63
CA SER A 10 2.37 -15.27 -4.60
C SER A 10 2.12 -14.66 -5.99
N THR A 11 0.88 -14.28 -6.32
CA THR A 11 0.54 -13.63 -7.59
C THR A 11 0.97 -12.17 -7.65
N VAL A 12 1.09 -11.50 -6.51
CA VAL A 12 1.46 -10.08 -6.41
C VAL A 12 2.97 -9.94 -6.56
N ARG A 13 3.44 -9.46 -7.73
CA ARG A 13 4.88 -9.40 -8.03
C ARG A 13 5.39 -8.02 -8.44
N ALA A 14 4.54 -7.01 -8.36
CA ALA A 14 4.90 -5.63 -8.69
C ALA A 14 4.33 -4.66 -7.66
N ALA A 15 5.05 -3.56 -7.45
CA ALA A 15 4.56 -2.43 -6.70
C ALA A 15 5.16 -1.12 -7.21
N VAL A 16 4.44 -0.02 -7.02
CA VAL A 16 4.99 1.33 -7.17
C VAL A 16 4.69 2.14 -5.92
N ASN A 17 5.66 2.92 -5.48
CA ASN A 17 5.49 3.87 -4.38
C ASN A 17 5.23 5.26 -4.98
N ILE A 18 4.21 5.93 -4.48
CA ILE A 18 3.89 7.32 -4.81
C ILE A 18 3.78 8.17 -3.55
N LYS A 19 3.94 9.47 -3.71
CA LYS A 19 3.82 10.44 -2.61
C LYS A 19 2.45 10.33 -1.95
N TYR A 20 2.43 10.22 -0.62
CA TYR A 20 1.19 10.30 0.13
C TYR A 20 0.60 11.71 0.11
N ARG A 21 -0.70 11.74 -0.16
CA ARG A 21 -1.57 12.91 -0.07
C ARG A 21 -2.91 12.44 0.47
N PRO A 22 -3.46 13.05 1.53
CA PRO A 22 -4.79 12.70 2.04
C PRO A 22 -5.85 12.71 0.94
N GLU A 23 -5.77 13.69 0.03
CA GLU A 23 -6.73 13.85 -1.07
C GLU A 23 -6.71 12.66 -2.04
N THR A 24 -5.55 12.02 -2.23
CA THR A 24 -5.42 10.84 -3.07
C THR A 24 -6.09 9.62 -2.43
N ILE A 25 -5.95 9.42 -1.12
CA ILE A 25 -6.63 8.32 -0.42
C ILE A 25 -8.14 8.54 -0.42
N ASP A 26 -8.59 9.77 -0.13
CA ASP A 26 -10.00 10.12 -0.16
C ASP A 26 -10.62 9.87 -1.54
N ALA A 27 -9.91 10.19 -2.63
CA ALA A 27 -10.37 9.96 -4.00
C ALA A 27 -10.50 8.46 -4.31
N VAL A 28 -9.52 7.65 -3.91
CA VAL A 28 -9.54 6.20 -4.07
C VAL A 28 -10.68 5.55 -3.29
N GLU A 29 -10.85 5.92 -2.02
CA GLU A 29 -11.92 5.39 -1.17
C GLU A 29 -13.31 5.78 -1.70
N LYS A 30 -13.47 7.00 -2.23
CA LYS A 30 -14.72 7.45 -2.87
C LYS A 30 -15.03 6.70 -4.17
N ALA A 31 -14.02 6.39 -4.98
CA ALA A 31 -14.21 5.63 -6.21
C ALA A 31 -14.65 4.19 -5.91
N GLY A 32 -14.15 3.60 -4.83
CA GLY A 32 -14.53 2.25 -4.38
C GLY A 32 -14.09 1.11 -5.30
N GLU A 33 -13.29 1.41 -6.35
CA GLU A 33 -12.78 0.42 -7.31
C GLU A 33 -11.58 -0.37 -6.76
N PHE A 34 -10.82 0.20 -5.82
CA PHE A 34 -9.60 -0.42 -5.28
C PHE A 34 -9.71 -0.62 -3.77
N SER A 35 -9.18 -1.75 -3.32
CA SER A 35 -9.04 -2.07 -1.90
C SER A 35 -7.87 -1.29 -1.29
N VAL A 36 -8.11 -0.67 -0.13
CA VAL A 36 -7.14 0.15 0.58
C VAL A 36 -6.94 -0.38 1.98
N SER A 37 -5.67 -0.48 2.40
CA SER A 37 -5.30 -0.72 3.78
C SER A 37 -4.16 0.21 4.20
N SER A 38 -3.94 0.33 5.50
CA SER A 38 -2.88 1.16 6.05
C SER A 38 -2.26 0.54 7.29
N PHE A 39 -1.09 1.04 7.65
CA PHE A 39 -0.43 0.71 8.92
C PHE A 39 0.16 1.97 9.54
N ASN A 40 0.21 2.02 10.87
CA ASN A 40 0.94 3.04 11.60
C ASN A 40 2.33 2.53 11.96
N ARG A 41 3.36 3.35 11.74
CA ARG A 41 4.75 3.01 12.10
C ARG A 41 4.99 3.03 13.61
N GLU A 42 4.18 3.77 14.35
CA GLU A 42 4.27 3.83 15.81
C GLU A 42 3.84 2.51 16.48
N ASP A 43 3.02 1.73 15.79
CA ASP A 43 2.56 0.42 16.25
C ASP A 43 3.58 -0.69 15.95
N GLU A 44 4.74 -0.35 15.37
CA GLU A 44 5.77 -1.32 15.02
C GLU A 44 6.38 -1.95 16.29
N PRO A 45 6.29 -3.29 16.43
CA PRO A 45 6.89 -3.99 17.55
C PRO A 45 8.42 -4.13 17.36
N GLY A 46 9.20 -3.37 18.11
CA GLY A 46 10.64 -3.60 18.31
C GLY A 46 11.49 -3.61 17.02
N GLN A 47 12.58 -4.41 17.01
CA GLN A 47 13.54 -4.50 15.90
C GLN A 47 13.02 -5.32 14.71
N SER A 48 11.85 -4.99 14.18
CA SER A 48 11.38 -5.56 12.92
C SER A 48 11.83 -4.74 11.72
N SER A 49 11.77 -5.32 10.53
CA SER A 49 11.84 -4.52 9.31
C SER A 49 10.49 -3.83 9.13
N THR A 50 10.40 -2.52 9.40
CA THR A 50 9.17 -1.70 9.31
C THR A 50 8.38 -1.95 8.03
N MET A 51 9.09 -2.20 6.92
CA MET A 51 8.48 -2.41 5.61
C MET A 51 7.91 -3.80 5.41
N GLU A 52 8.45 -4.82 6.07
CA GLU A 52 7.90 -6.18 6.03
C GLU A 52 6.75 -6.29 7.03
N TRP A 53 6.97 -5.84 8.26
CA TRP A 53 5.94 -5.82 9.29
C TRP A 53 4.75 -4.97 8.86
N GLY A 54 4.96 -3.71 8.43
CA GLY A 54 3.86 -2.82 8.06
C GLY A 54 3.05 -3.32 6.86
N THR A 55 3.70 -3.95 5.87
CA THR A 55 2.98 -4.58 4.76
C THR A 55 2.15 -5.77 5.25
N ARG A 56 2.73 -6.65 6.09
CA ARG A 56 2.01 -7.80 6.66
C ARG A 56 0.87 -7.38 7.57
N GLU A 57 1.05 -6.31 8.34
CA GLU A 57 0.02 -5.76 9.23
C GLU A 57 -1.17 -5.23 8.43
N ALA A 58 -0.90 -4.42 7.40
CA ALA A 58 -1.95 -3.91 6.52
C ALA A 58 -2.72 -5.04 5.82
N ILE A 59 -2.02 -6.09 5.37
CA ILE A 59 -2.64 -7.29 4.78
C ILE A 59 -3.47 -8.05 5.82
N ARG A 60 -2.94 -8.24 7.03
CA ARG A 60 -3.62 -8.95 8.13
C ARG A 60 -4.92 -8.25 8.53
N VAL A 61 -4.90 -6.94 8.69
CA VAL A 61 -6.08 -6.13 9.02
C VAL A 61 -7.11 -6.17 7.89
N HIS A 62 -6.67 -6.19 6.64
CA HIS A 62 -7.55 -6.26 5.47
C HIS A 62 -8.15 -7.66 5.25
N GLY A 63 -7.40 -8.72 5.58
CA GLY A 63 -7.79 -10.13 5.38
C GLY A 63 -7.33 -10.74 4.05
N SER A 64 -6.83 -9.92 3.13
CA SER A 64 -6.22 -10.30 1.85
C SER A 64 -5.20 -9.25 1.43
N VAL A 65 -4.44 -9.50 0.35
CA VAL A 65 -3.52 -8.47 -0.17
C VAL A 65 -4.34 -7.35 -0.85
N PRO A 66 -4.31 -6.11 -0.34
CA PRO A 66 -5.07 -5.01 -0.92
C PRO A 66 -4.36 -4.47 -2.17
N ASP A 67 -5.10 -3.72 -2.98
CA ASP A 67 -4.53 -3.00 -4.14
C ASP A 67 -3.59 -1.88 -3.69
N ILE A 68 -3.89 -1.25 -2.56
CA ILE A 68 -3.17 -0.08 -2.05
C ILE A 68 -2.86 -0.25 -0.56
N VAL A 69 -1.60 0.00 -0.20
CA VAL A 69 -1.13 0.08 1.20
C VAL A 69 -0.49 1.44 1.44
N TYR A 70 -0.98 2.22 2.39
CA TYR A 70 -0.37 3.51 2.74
C TYR A 70 0.08 3.61 4.21
N ASP A 71 1.01 4.52 4.46
CA ASP A 71 1.40 4.93 5.82
C ASP A 71 1.51 6.46 5.91
N ARG A 72 1.24 7.00 7.10
CA ARG A 72 1.29 8.44 7.38
C ARG A 72 2.68 8.94 7.78
N GLY A 73 3.72 8.14 7.52
CA GLY A 73 5.09 8.48 7.90
C GLY A 73 5.33 8.29 9.39
N GLY A 74 6.41 8.89 9.88
CA GLY A 74 6.83 8.87 11.27
C GLY A 74 8.05 9.75 11.47
N VAL A 75 8.62 9.78 12.68
CA VAL A 75 9.82 10.59 12.96
C VAL A 75 10.96 10.21 12.00
N GLY A 76 11.36 11.14 11.14
CA GLY A 76 12.40 10.92 10.11
C GLY A 76 12.00 9.98 8.97
N LYS A 77 10.69 9.69 8.78
CA LYS A 77 10.17 8.83 7.71
C LYS A 77 9.05 9.54 6.96
N GLU A 78 9.23 9.70 5.64
CA GLU A 78 8.21 10.29 4.78
C GLU A 78 7.00 9.36 4.61
N PRO A 79 5.76 9.92 4.56
CA PRO A 79 4.55 9.17 4.29
C PRO A 79 4.51 8.68 2.84
N MET A 80 3.94 7.50 2.61
CA MET A 80 3.98 6.84 1.30
C MET A 80 2.70 6.06 1.00
N ILE A 81 2.28 6.06 -0.26
CA ILE A 81 1.25 5.17 -0.82
C ILE A 81 1.94 4.13 -1.68
N ARG A 82 1.57 2.86 -1.53
CA ARG A 82 2.14 1.72 -2.26
C ARG A 82 1.03 1.03 -3.01
N ILE A 83 1.12 1.02 -4.33
CA ILE A 83 0.15 0.34 -5.20
C ILE A 83 0.72 -1.03 -5.54
N LEU A 84 -0.03 -2.10 -5.28
CA LEU A 84 0.34 -3.49 -5.50
C LEU A 84 -0.34 -4.04 -6.75
N GLY A 85 0.28 -5.01 -7.40
CA GLY A 85 -0.29 -5.71 -8.55
C GLY A 85 0.51 -6.95 -8.95
N THR A 86 -0.06 -7.75 -9.84
CA THR A 86 0.56 -9.00 -10.31
C THR A 86 1.74 -8.77 -11.25
N ASN A 87 1.72 -7.63 -11.95
CA ASN A 87 2.74 -7.25 -12.91
C ASN A 87 2.83 -5.71 -13.05
N PRO A 88 3.90 -5.16 -13.65
CA PRO A 88 4.07 -3.72 -13.79
C PRO A 88 2.96 -3.02 -14.59
N ALA A 89 2.37 -3.68 -15.59
CA ALA A 89 1.32 -3.07 -16.42
C ALA A 89 0.03 -2.85 -15.60
N GLU A 90 -0.32 -3.80 -14.74
CA GLU A 90 -1.45 -3.66 -13.81
C GLU A 90 -1.24 -2.51 -12.82
N VAL A 91 -0.04 -2.41 -12.25
CA VAL A 91 0.31 -1.32 -11.33
C VAL A 91 0.21 0.04 -12.01
N LEU A 92 0.69 0.15 -13.26
CA LEU A 92 0.56 1.39 -14.05
C LEU A 92 -0.89 1.70 -14.42
N PHE A 93 -1.71 0.69 -14.69
CA PHE A 93 -3.14 0.86 -14.92
C PHE A 93 -3.84 1.42 -13.68
N LYS A 94 -3.58 0.85 -12.49
CA LYS A 94 -4.10 1.37 -11.22
C LYS A 94 -3.64 2.79 -10.95
N LEU A 95 -2.35 3.08 -11.17
CA LEU A 95 -1.80 4.42 -11.03
C LEU A 95 -2.50 5.43 -11.94
N LYS A 96 -2.75 5.07 -13.21
CA LYS A 96 -3.46 5.95 -14.15
C LYS A 96 -4.87 6.27 -13.66
N LYS A 97 -5.61 5.25 -13.21
CA LYS A 97 -6.94 5.42 -12.61
C LYS A 97 -6.93 6.38 -11.42
N ILE A 98 -5.95 6.23 -10.52
CA ILE A 98 -5.78 7.10 -9.35
C ILE A 98 -5.52 8.55 -9.79
N ILE A 99 -4.69 8.76 -10.81
CA ILE A 99 -4.43 10.11 -11.35
C ILE A 99 -5.71 10.73 -11.93
N ASP A 100 -6.57 9.94 -12.57
CA ASP A 100 -7.82 10.44 -13.16
C ASP A 100 -8.88 10.83 -12.09
N TRP A 101 -8.72 10.40 -10.84
CA TRP A 101 -9.65 10.71 -9.73
C TRP A 101 -9.23 11.91 -8.87
N VAL A 102 -7.99 12.38 -9.00
CA VAL A 102 -7.39 13.45 -8.18
C VAL A 102 -7.33 14.74 -8.97
#